data_AF-A0A059F3Z6-F1
#
_entry.id   AF-A0A059F3Z6-F1
#
_cell.length_a   1.000
_cell.length_b   1.000
_cell.length_c   1.000
_cell.angle_alpha   90.00
_cell.angle_beta   90.00
_cell.angle_gamma   90.00
#
_symmetry.space_group_name_H-M   'P 1'
#
loop_
_entity.id
_entity.type
_entity.pdbx_description
1 polymer ?
#
loop_
_entity_poly.entity_id
_entity_poly.type
_entity_poly.pdbx_seq_one_letter_code
_entity_poly.pdbx_strand_id
1 'polypeptide(L)'
;MENKLLLKKNACTRTCILNILSLLSDSKDKRNDIIKRFVEEFKFISDLNESSKIFYTFLTFLRSSKIVKCKLGIFYFEKYLLVSDYEILFFDHDSFYKNQLVNNKVVLFDWIKPQHLEIELHPEYLNYVNSHIYDINTMFTPSEKLFQIIELSKIIYQFHGKDLCQGKFLPIFIYTLIYFQVKNLYHNLIYMQRYFTIPIQNCRSKCPHLENGSNEKCECTDNISSISFKEQKFYLLNLEAAICFIEKIDFSLLNVELEEYCRNLDSRVHRIDTSKQPKKISKEISFIDRAKFKAKSISYFVQDYIKKQFKK
;
A
#
# COMPACT_ATOMS: atom_id res chain seq x y z
N MET A 1 -8.34 20.22 -20.02
CA MET A 1 -8.34 18.90 -19.35
C MET A 1 -7.30 18.97 -18.24
N GLU A 2 -7.71 19.38 -17.04
CA GLU A 2 -6.81 19.41 -15.89
C GLU A 2 -6.35 17.98 -15.57
N ASN A 3 -5.05 17.81 -15.31
CA ASN A 3 -4.45 16.53 -14.97
C ASN A 3 -5.01 16.01 -13.64
N LYS A 4 -6.04 15.15 -13.70
CA LYS A 4 -6.66 14.43 -12.57
C LYS A 4 -5.78 13.29 -12.02
N LEU A 5 -4.46 13.44 -12.09
CA LEU A 5 -3.52 12.34 -11.85
C LEU A 5 -2.68 12.64 -10.62
N LEU A 6 -2.87 11.84 -9.58
CA LEU A 6 -2.03 11.83 -8.39
C LEU A 6 -0.55 11.65 -8.76
N LEU A 7 0.32 12.12 -7.88
CA LEU A 7 1.76 12.04 -8.07
C LEU A 7 2.22 10.58 -8.24
N LYS A 8 3.22 10.37 -9.09
CA LYS A 8 3.95 9.09 -9.20
C LYS A 8 5.27 9.22 -8.46
N LYS A 9 5.59 8.24 -7.62
CA LYS A 9 6.80 8.28 -6.78
C LYS A 9 8.03 7.66 -7.48
N ASN A 10 9.21 8.26 -7.28
CA ASN A 10 10.52 7.68 -7.60
C ASN A 10 11.08 6.81 -6.45
N ALA A 11 11.87 5.79 -6.80
CA ALA A 11 12.29 4.68 -5.93
C ALA A 11 13.20 5.07 -4.73
N CYS A 12 13.07 4.40 -3.57
CA CYS A 12 14.06 4.52 -2.47
C CYS A 12 15.43 4.06 -2.96
N THR A 13 16.48 4.69 -2.46
CA THR A 13 17.90 4.30 -2.55
C THR A 13 18.22 2.94 -1.88
N ARG A 14 17.21 2.26 -1.31
CA ARG A 14 17.25 0.87 -0.83
C ARG A 14 18.09 0.61 0.43
N THR A 15 18.41 1.65 1.22
CA THR A 15 19.04 1.54 2.55
C THR A 15 18.31 0.58 3.49
N CYS A 16 16.97 0.50 3.39
CA CYS A 16 16.18 -0.46 4.16
C CYS A 16 16.54 -1.93 3.86
N ILE A 17 16.91 -2.26 2.60
CA ILE A 17 17.31 -3.61 2.19
C ILE A 17 18.75 -3.91 2.65
N LEU A 18 19.64 -2.91 2.57
CA LEU A 18 21.01 -2.99 3.08
C LEU A 18 21.06 -3.40 4.55
N ASN A 19 20.23 -2.75 5.38
CA ASN A 19 20.15 -3.05 6.81
C ASN A 19 19.75 -4.51 7.10
N ILE A 20 18.84 -5.07 6.30
CA ILE A 20 18.46 -6.49 6.43
C ILE A 20 19.59 -7.41 5.97
N LEU A 21 20.23 -7.12 4.83
CA LEU A 21 21.32 -7.96 4.34
C LEU A 21 22.53 -7.95 5.28
N SER A 22 22.83 -6.82 5.91
CA SER A 22 23.85 -6.73 6.96
C SER A 22 23.51 -7.65 8.13
N LEU A 23 22.26 -7.62 8.62
CA LEU A 23 21.78 -8.51 9.69
C LEU A 23 21.92 -9.99 9.29
N LEU A 24 21.49 -10.35 8.07
CA LEU A 24 21.55 -11.72 7.57
C LEU A 24 22.97 -12.24 7.31
N SER A 25 23.95 -11.33 7.18
CA SER A 25 25.36 -11.69 6.99
C SER A 25 26.10 -11.95 8.30
N ASP A 26 25.55 -11.52 9.44
CA ASP A 26 26.14 -11.74 10.76
C ASP A 26 25.86 -13.17 11.24
N SER A 27 26.84 -14.05 11.01
CA SER A 27 26.79 -15.47 11.37
C SER A 27 27.07 -15.75 12.85
N LYS A 28 27.28 -14.72 13.69
CA LYS A 28 27.56 -14.92 15.12
C LYS A 28 26.31 -15.23 15.93
N ASP A 29 25.13 -14.82 15.44
CA ASP A 29 23.85 -15.03 16.12
C ASP A 29 23.01 -16.09 15.41
N LYS A 30 22.78 -17.22 16.08
CA LYS A 30 21.95 -18.33 15.56
C LYS A 30 20.52 -17.90 15.18
N ARG A 31 20.01 -16.80 15.75
CA ARG A 31 18.71 -16.24 15.36
C ARG A 31 18.73 -15.71 13.94
N ASN A 32 19.87 -15.18 13.47
CA ASN A 32 20.01 -14.68 12.11
C ASN A 32 19.94 -15.83 11.09
N ASP A 33 20.41 -17.04 11.43
CA ASP A 33 20.25 -18.23 10.58
C ASP A 33 18.77 -18.61 10.41
N ILE A 34 17.98 -18.53 11.48
CA ILE A 34 16.53 -18.79 11.44
C ILE A 34 15.84 -17.75 10.55
N ILE A 35 16.18 -16.48 10.71
CA ILE A 35 15.64 -15.39 9.88
C ILE A 35 16.03 -15.60 8.42
N LYS A 36 17.29 -15.91 8.15
CA LYS A 36 17.80 -16.14 6.80
C LYS A 36 17.03 -17.26 6.12
N ARG A 37 16.91 -18.42 6.79
CA ARG A 37 16.13 -19.55 6.28
C ARG A 37 14.68 -19.17 6.02
N PHE A 38 14.05 -18.47 6.96
CA PHE A 38 12.68 -18.00 6.79
C PHE A 38 12.51 -17.13 5.54
N VAL A 39 13.36 -16.11 5.35
CA VAL A 39 13.22 -15.22 4.19
C VAL A 39 13.50 -15.96 2.87
N GLU A 40 14.45 -16.91 2.89
CA GLU A 40 14.71 -17.75 1.72
C GLU A 40 13.53 -18.65 1.37
N GLU A 41 12.80 -19.14 2.37
CA GLU A 41 11.66 -20.04 2.23
C GLU A 41 10.32 -19.32 1.98
N PHE A 42 10.14 -18.10 2.50
CA PHE A 42 8.87 -17.36 2.44
C PHE A 42 8.33 -17.21 1.02
N LYS A 43 9.22 -17.03 0.04
CA LYS A 43 8.90 -16.92 -1.39
C LYS A 43 8.24 -18.17 -1.99
N PHE A 44 8.34 -19.32 -1.33
CA PHE A 44 7.74 -20.57 -1.79
C PHE A 44 6.30 -20.73 -1.29
N ILE A 45 5.86 -19.91 -0.34
CA ILE A 45 4.50 -19.94 0.18
C ILE A 45 3.58 -19.32 -0.86
N SER A 46 2.72 -20.15 -1.42
CA SER A 46 1.99 -19.81 -2.63
C SER A 46 0.51 -19.52 -2.38
N ASP A 47 -0.02 -19.98 -1.24
CA ASP A 47 -1.35 -19.64 -0.75
C ASP A 47 -1.32 -18.30 0.00
N LEU A 48 -2.23 -17.39 -0.32
CA LEU A 48 -2.22 -16.03 0.23
C LEU A 48 -2.65 -15.98 1.70
N ASN A 49 -3.54 -16.88 2.13
CA ASN A 49 -4.01 -16.93 3.51
C ASN A 49 -2.96 -17.54 4.44
N GLU A 50 -2.26 -18.55 3.96
CA GLU A 50 -1.11 -19.14 4.64
C GLU A 50 0.04 -18.15 4.71
N SER A 51 0.37 -17.50 3.58
CA SER A 51 1.42 -16.48 3.52
C SER A 51 1.19 -15.34 4.50
N SER A 52 -0.05 -14.82 4.61
CA SER A 52 -0.38 -13.77 5.57
C SER A 52 -0.21 -14.21 7.03
N LYS A 53 -0.63 -15.44 7.37
CA LYS A 53 -0.50 -15.98 8.74
C LYS A 53 0.96 -16.20 9.11
N ILE A 54 1.75 -16.75 8.18
CA ILE A 54 3.17 -17.00 8.37
C ILE A 54 3.94 -15.67 8.49
N PHE A 55 3.62 -14.68 7.64
CA PHE A 55 4.17 -13.33 7.72
C PHE A 55 3.92 -12.68 9.09
N TYR A 56 2.68 -12.70 9.58
CA TYR A 56 2.33 -12.16 10.89
C TYR A 56 3.08 -12.86 12.04
N THR A 57 3.17 -14.19 11.97
CA THR A 57 3.88 -15.01 12.96
C THR A 57 5.37 -14.66 12.99
N PHE A 58 5.97 -14.49 11.82
CA PHE A 58 7.35 -14.07 11.68
C PHE A 58 7.62 -12.67 12.24
N LEU A 59 6.78 -11.68 11.92
CA LEU A 59 6.91 -10.34 12.51
C LEU A 59 6.80 -10.39 14.04
N THR A 60 5.90 -11.23 14.56
CA THR A 60 5.73 -11.43 16.01
C THR A 60 6.99 -12.05 16.63
N PHE A 61 7.58 -13.05 15.96
CA PHE A 61 8.87 -13.62 16.36
C PHE A 61 9.98 -12.57 16.39
N LEU A 62 10.10 -11.73 15.35
CA LEU A 62 11.11 -10.67 15.28
C LEU A 62 10.96 -9.64 16.41
N ARG A 63 9.73 -9.30 16.79
CA ARG A 63 9.44 -8.43 17.92
C ARG A 63 9.80 -9.09 19.25
N SER A 64 9.34 -10.32 19.48
CA SER A 64 9.54 -11.04 20.75
C SER A 64 11.01 -11.42 20.98
N SER A 65 11.74 -11.73 19.91
CA SER A 65 13.19 -11.96 19.94
C SER A 65 14.01 -10.68 20.12
N LYS A 66 13.36 -9.51 20.19
CA LYS A 66 13.99 -8.18 20.29
C LYS A 66 14.91 -7.84 19.11
N ILE A 67 14.86 -8.57 18.01
CA ILE A 67 15.66 -8.28 16.80
C ILE A 67 15.18 -6.98 16.17
N VAL A 68 13.86 -6.78 16.15
CA VAL A 68 13.25 -5.52 15.73
C VAL A 68 12.95 -4.65 16.95
N LYS A 69 13.41 -3.41 16.94
CA LYS A 69 13.30 -2.48 18.08
C LYS A 69 12.15 -1.48 17.94
N CYS A 70 11.62 -1.26 16.74
CA CYS A 70 10.56 -0.28 16.48
C CYS A 70 9.83 -0.55 15.15
N LYS A 71 8.82 0.28 14.87
CA LYS A 71 8.05 0.24 13.61
C LYS A 71 8.90 0.27 12.34
N LEU A 72 10.00 1.03 12.32
CA LEU A 72 10.88 1.08 11.15
C LEU A 72 11.62 -0.24 10.90
N GLY A 73 11.99 -0.98 11.95
CA GLY A 73 12.59 -2.30 11.77
C GLY A 73 11.60 -3.32 11.21
N ILE A 74 10.33 -3.27 11.64
CA ILE A 74 9.27 -4.10 11.03
C ILE A 74 9.11 -3.73 9.56
N PHE A 75 9.05 -2.44 9.26
CA PHE A 75 8.92 -1.96 7.89
C PHE A 75 10.10 -2.40 6.99
N TYR A 76 11.32 -2.51 7.50
CA TYR A 76 12.44 -3.04 6.72
C TYR A 76 12.22 -4.50 6.31
N PHE A 77 11.71 -5.34 7.21
CA PHE A 77 11.33 -6.71 6.88
C PHE A 77 10.11 -6.79 5.96
N GLU A 78 9.09 -5.97 6.19
CA GLU A 78 7.93 -5.83 5.30
C GLU A 78 8.39 -5.52 3.86
N LYS A 79 9.28 -4.54 3.71
CA LYS A 79 9.83 -4.14 2.41
C LYS A 79 10.68 -5.23 1.78
N TYR A 80 11.52 -5.91 2.57
CA TYR A 80 12.39 -6.97 2.05
C TYR A 80 11.60 -8.22 1.60
N LEU A 81 10.54 -8.58 2.32
CA LEU A 81 9.74 -9.77 2.04
C LEU A 81 8.71 -9.55 0.93
N LEU A 82 8.03 -8.39 0.92
CA LEU A 82 6.84 -8.22 0.08
C LEU A 82 7.12 -7.59 -1.28
N VAL A 83 8.21 -6.82 -1.45
CA VAL A 83 8.48 -6.12 -2.71
C VAL A 83 8.86 -7.08 -3.83
N SER A 84 9.61 -8.15 -3.55
CA SER A 84 10.07 -9.08 -4.59
C SER A 84 8.93 -9.85 -5.26
N ASP A 85 7.90 -10.17 -4.48
CA ASP A 85 6.77 -10.98 -4.91
C ASP A 85 5.48 -10.15 -4.96
N TYR A 86 5.60 -8.82 -4.99
CA TYR A 86 4.48 -7.88 -4.89
C TYR A 86 3.35 -8.22 -5.86
N GLU A 87 3.66 -8.47 -7.15
CA GLU A 87 2.62 -8.79 -8.14
C GLU A 87 1.80 -10.02 -7.75
N ILE A 88 2.44 -11.05 -7.21
CA ILE A 88 1.77 -12.29 -6.79
C ILE A 88 0.95 -12.06 -5.52
N LEU A 89 1.51 -11.30 -4.57
CA LEU A 89 0.87 -11.06 -3.27
C LEU A 89 -0.28 -10.04 -3.37
N PHE A 90 -0.21 -9.13 -4.35
CA PHE A 90 -1.16 -8.05 -4.58
C PHE A 90 -2.33 -8.47 -5.48
N PHE A 91 -2.07 -9.21 -6.56
CA PHE A 91 -3.11 -9.67 -7.47
C PHE A 91 -3.67 -11.02 -7.04
N ASP A 92 -4.72 -10.95 -6.24
CA ASP A 92 -5.45 -12.12 -5.78
C ASP A 92 -6.55 -12.50 -6.77
N HIS A 93 -6.45 -13.72 -7.28
CA HIS A 93 -7.39 -14.29 -8.26
C HIS A 93 -8.81 -14.34 -7.73
N ASP A 94 -8.99 -14.67 -6.45
CA ASP A 94 -10.30 -14.85 -5.85
C ASP A 94 -11.05 -13.52 -5.72
N SER A 95 -10.32 -12.40 -5.63
CA SER A 95 -10.87 -11.05 -5.55
C SER A 95 -10.93 -10.31 -6.89
N PHE A 96 -10.52 -10.94 -7.99
CA PHE A 96 -10.40 -10.29 -9.31
C PHE A 96 -11.70 -9.62 -9.76
N TYR A 97 -12.82 -10.35 -9.80
CA TYR A 97 -14.10 -9.82 -10.30
C TYR A 97 -14.65 -8.70 -9.41
N LYS A 98 -14.47 -8.83 -8.10
CA LYS A 98 -14.87 -7.78 -7.16
C LYS A 98 -14.03 -6.52 -7.33
N ASN A 99 -12.72 -6.66 -7.53
CA ASN A 99 -11.86 -5.52 -7.84
C ASN A 99 -12.20 -4.89 -9.20
N GLN A 100 -12.52 -5.69 -10.21
CA GLN A 100 -12.96 -5.20 -11.52
C GLN A 100 -14.28 -4.43 -11.41
N LEU A 101 -15.25 -4.93 -10.64
CA LEU A 101 -16.50 -4.22 -10.36
C LEU A 101 -16.24 -2.84 -9.75
N VAL A 102 -15.42 -2.76 -8.69
CA VAL A 102 -15.07 -1.49 -8.05
C VAL A 102 -14.35 -0.56 -9.02
N ASN A 103 -13.38 -1.05 -9.79
CA ASN A 103 -12.69 -0.26 -10.82
C ASN A 103 -13.65 0.33 -11.85
N ASN A 104 -14.61 -0.47 -12.30
CA ASN A 104 -15.62 -0.09 -13.27
C ASN A 104 -16.57 0.96 -12.69
N LYS A 105 -17.00 0.81 -11.43
CA LYS A 105 -17.78 1.83 -10.71
C LYS A 105 -17.02 3.16 -10.61
N VAL A 106 -15.73 3.14 -10.25
CA VAL A 106 -14.91 4.36 -10.22
C VAL A 106 -14.89 5.05 -11.60
N VAL A 107 -14.76 4.31 -12.71
CA VAL A 107 -14.83 4.90 -14.08
C VAL A 107 -16.21 5.48 -14.36
N LEU A 108 -17.24 4.68 -14.11
CA LEU A 108 -18.62 4.97 -14.50
C LEU A 108 -19.15 6.24 -13.80
N PHE A 109 -18.71 6.49 -12.58
CA PHE A 109 -19.17 7.59 -11.74
C PHE A 109 -18.23 8.81 -11.75
N ASP A 110 -17.32 8.95 -12.72
CA ASP A 110 -16.37 10.08 -12.82
C ASP A 110 -17.01 11.47 -13.06
N TRP A 111 -18.33 11.50 -13.26
CA TRP A 111 -19.17 12.69 -13.43
C TRP A 111 -19.77 13.23 -12.15
N ILE A 112 -19.72 12.45 -11.06
CA ILE A 112 -20.25 12.88 -9.77
C ILE A 112 -19.61 14.23 -9.40
N LYS A 113 -20.44 15.13 -8.90
CA LYS A 113 -20.05 16.44 -8.35
C LYS A 113 -20.28 16.43 -6.84
N PRO A 114 -19.64 17.35 -6.07
CA PRO A 114 -19.78 17.39 -4.61
C PRO A 114 -21.24 17.42 -4.15
N GLN A 115 -22.11 18.18 -4.82
CA GLN A 115 -23.53 18.26 -4.44
C GLN A 115 -24.30 16.94 -4.55
N HIS A 116 -23.90 16.02 -5.44
CA HIS A 116 -24.58 14.71 -5.57
C HIS A 116 -24.34 13.81 -4.35
N LEU A 117 -23.31 14.13 -3.55
CA LEU A 117 -22.98 13.46 -2.29
C LEU A 117 -23.19 14.38 -1.08
N GLU A 118 -23.87 15.53 -1.27
CA GLU A 118 -24.15 16.53 -0.23
C GLU A 118 -22.87 17.07 0.44
N ILE A 119 -21.82 17.28 -0.36
CA ILE A 119 -20.51 17.75 0.09
C ILE A 119 -20.33 19.25 -0.17
N GLU A 120 -19.89 19.97 0.87
CA GLU A 120 -19.31 21.30 0.75
C GLU A 120 -17.78 21.18 0.61
N LEU A 121 -17.29 21.27 -0.63
CA LEU A 121 -15.87 21.09 -0.93
C LEU A 121 -15.11 22.42 -0.94
N HIS A 122 -13.97 22.51 -0.27
CA HIS A 122 -13.14 23.70 -0.31
C HIS A 122 -12.52 23.85 -1.71
N PRO A 123 -12.53 25.04 -2.34
CA PRO A 123 -12.11 25.21 -3.74
C PRO A 123 -10.69 24.70 -4.05
N GLU A 124 -9.75 24.89 -3.12
CA GLU A 124 -8.35 24.51 -3.31
C GLU A 124 -8.04 23.05 -2.92
N TYR A 125 -8.99 22.34 -2.29
CA TYR A 125 -8.74 21.02 -1.72
C TYR A 125 -8.21 20.02 -2.75
N LEU A 126 -8.84 19.92 -3.92
CA LEU A 126 -8.45 18.97 -4.95
C LEU A 126 -7.05 19.29 -5.53
N ASN A 127 -6.74 20.57 -5.72
CA ASN A 127 -5.41 20.99 -6.17
C ASN A 127 -4.32 20.65 -5.14
N TYR A 128 -4.65 20.81 -3.85
CA TYR A 128 -3.76 20.44 -2.76
C TYR A 128 -3.54 18.92 -2.70
N VAL A 129 -4.59 18.12 -2.81
CA VAL A 129 -4.48 16.65 -2.87
C VAL A 129 -3.61 16.22 -4.05
N ASN A 130 -3.83 16.79 -5.23
CA ASN A 130 -3.08 16.45 -6.45
C ASN A 130 -1.57 16.71 -6.33
N SER A 131 -1.17 17.70 -5.53
CA SER A 131 0.23 18.10 -5.32
C SER A 131 0.92 17.41 -4.14
N HIS A 132 0.17 16.69 -3.29
CA HIS A 132 0.72 16.12 -2.04
C HIS A 132 0.50 14.62 -1.89
N ILE A 133 -0.51 14.05 -2.55
CA ILE A 133 -0.85 12.62 -2.45
C ILE A 133 -0.30 11.88 -3.66
N TYR A 134 0.37 10.76 -3.38
CA TYR A 134 0.82 9.83 -4.40
C TYR A 134 -0.25 8.79 -4.69
N ASP A 135 -0.29 8.29 -5.93
CA ASP A 135 -1.13 7.15 -6.29
C ASP A 135 -0.72 5.93 -5.44
N ILE A 136 -1.67 5.41 -4.66
CA ILE A 136 -1.50 4.24 -3.80
C ILE A 136 -1.02 3.00 -4.57
N ASN A 137 -1.31 2.92 -5.87
CA ASN A 137 -0.87 1.83 -6.74
C ASN A 137 0.64 1.87 -7.05
N THR A 138 1.31 2.99 -6.78
CA THR A 138 2.76 3.12 -6.92
C THR A 138 3.53 2.70 -5.67
N MET A 139 2.81 2.42 -4.58
CA MET A 139 3.37 1.92 -3.32
C MET A 139 3.42 0.40 -3.32
N PHE A 140 4.47 -0.18 -2.76
CA PHE A 140 4.66 -1.63 -2.80
C PHE A 140 4.35 -2.32 -1.47
N THR A 141 4.41 -1.59 -0.36
CA THR A 141 4.21 -2.19 0.97
C THR A 141 2.92 -1.71 1.64
N PRO A 142 2.30 -2.52 2.52
CA PRO A 142 1.12 -2.10 3.28
C PRO A 142 1.31 -0.81 4.05
N SER A 143 2.47 -0.62 4.69
CA SER A 143 2.79 0.59 5.45
C SER A 143 2.86 1.84 4.56
N GLU A 144 3.47 1.75 3.38
CA GLU A 144 3.53 2.85 2.41
C GLU A 144 2.14 3.18 1.84
N LYS A 145 1.33 2.16 1.53
CA LYS A 145 -0.05 2.33 1.05
C LYS A 145 -0.94 3.00 2.10
N LEU A 146 -0.87 2.52 3.34
CA LEU A 146 -1.64 3.07 4.45
C LEU A 146 -1.24 4.53 4.75
N PHE A 147 0.04 4.87 4.62
CA PHE A 147 0.49 6.24 4.78
C PHE A 147 -0.22 7.20 3.82
N GLN A 148 -0.39 6.83 2.54
CA GLN A 148 -1.13 7.68 1.59
C GLN A 148 -2.60 7.88 2.02
N ILE A 149 -3.24 6.84 2.59
CA ILE A 149 -4.61 6.94 3.11
C ILE A 149 -4.69 7.89 4.32
N ILE A 150 -3.70 7.79 5.22
CA ILE A 150 -3.61 8.65 6.41
C ILE A 150 -3.36 10.10 5.99
N GLU A 151 -2.42 10.35 5.08
CA GLU A 151 -2.13 11.70 4.60
C GLU A 151 -3.32 12.32 3.90
N LEU A 152 -4.02 11.57 3.04
CA LEU A 152 -5.26 12.04 2.44
C LEU A 152 -6.32 12.40 3.51
N SER A 153 -6.47 11.56 4.52
CA SER A 153 -7.41 11.82 5.63
C SER A 153 -7.04 13.09 6.41
N LYS A 154 -5.76 13.32 6.67
CA LYS A 154 -5.28 14.55 7.33
C LYS A 154 -5.56 15.79 6.50
N ILE A 155 -5.38 15.73 5.18
CA ILE A 155 -5.72 16.84 4.29
C ILE A 155 -7.21 17.14 4.35
N ILE A 156 -8.07 16.11 4.39
CA ILE A 156 -9.53 16.32 4.57
C ILE A 156 -9.80 17.08 5.88
N TYR A 157 -9.26 16.63 7.01
CA TYR A 157 -9.44 17.33 8.29
C TYR A 157 -8.84 18.74 8.30
N GLN A 158 -7.74 18.97 7.57
CA GLN A 158 -7.13 20.29 7.45
C GLN A 158 -8.04 21.28 6.72
N PHE A 159 -8.68 20.86 5.63
CA PHE A 159 -9.54 21.73 4.82
C PHE A 159 -10.98 21.83 5.34
N HIS A 160 -11.47 20.80 6.04
CA HIS A 160 -12.89 20.68 6.41
C HIS A 160 -13.14 20.66 7.93
N GLY A 161 -12.11 20.87 8.73
CA GLY A 161 -12.19 20.98 10.18
C GLY A 161 -11.75 19.71 10.92
N LYS A 162 -11.10 19.89 12.07
CA LYS A 162 -10.56 18.78 12.89
C LYS A 162 -11.65 17.93 13.55
N ASP A 163 -12.80 18.53 13.85
CA ASP A 163 -13.94 17.88 14.50
C ASP A 163 -14.95 17.33 13.48
N LEU A 164 -14.52 17.13 12.23
CA LEU A 164 -15.36 16.60 11.17
C LEU A 164 -15.87 15.21 11.55
N CYS A 165 -17.19 15.09 11.72
CA CYS A 165 -17.82 13.83 12.05
C CYS A 165 -17.74 12.85 10.86
N GLN A 166 -17.85 11.56 11.15
CA GLN A 166 -17.74 10.50 10.15
C GLN A 166 -18.71 10.66 8.98
N GLY A 167 -19.92 11.16 9.24
CA GLY A 167 -20.96 11.37 8.23
C GLY A 167 -20.58 12.43 7.17
N LYS A 168 -19.71 13.39 7.50
CA LYS A 168 -19.20 14.39 6.56
C LYS A 168 -17.84 14.01 5.98
N PHE A 169 -17.01 13.31 6.76
CA PHE A 169 -15.69 12.83 6.31
C PHE A 169 -15.81 11.84 5.15
N LEU A 170 -16.64 10.81 5.31
CA LEU A 170 -16.67 9.68 4.39
C LEU A 170 -17.11 10.07 2.97
N PRO A 171 -18.14 10.92 2.76
CA PRO A 171 -18.48 11.43 1.43
C PRO A 171 -17.32 12.17 0.73
N ILE A 172 -16.60 13.05 1.44
CA ILE A 172 -15.43 13.76 0.88
C ILE A 172 -14.35 12.76 0.46
N PHE A 173 -14.10 11.76 1.29
CA PHE A 173 -13.11 10.73 1.02
C PHE A 173 -13.49 9.89 -0.21
N ILE A 174 -14.74 9.43 -0.31
CA ILE A 174 -15.29 8.71 -1.47
C ILE A 174 -15.18 9.56 -2.74
N TYR A 175 -15.66 10.81 -2.68
CA TYR A 175 -15.61 11.74 -3.80
C TYR A 175 -14.18 11.91 -4.31
N THR A 176 -13.21 12.03 -3.39
CA THR A 176 -11.80 12.18 -3.75
C THR A 176 -11.27 10.96 -4.51
N LEU A 177 -11.57 9.75 -4.05
CA LEU A 177 -11.14 8.51 -4.73
C LEU A 177 -11.73 8.39 -6.14
N ILE A 178 -13.00 8.76 -6.32
CA ILE A 178 -13.67 8.75 -7.63
C ILE A 178 -13.11 9.86 -8.54
N TYR A 179 -12.95 11.07 -8.02
CA TYR A 179 -12.46 12.23 -8.77
C TYR A 179 -11.08 11.97 -9.39
N PHE A 180 -10.15 11.40 -8.60
CA PHE A 180 -8.81 11.03 -9.05
C PHE A 180 -8.72 9.69 -9.76
N GLN A 181 -9.87 9.03 -10.01
CA GLN A 181 -9.94 7.77 -10.75
C GLN A 181 -9.07 6.65 -10.17
N VAL A 182 -8.91 6.60 -8.85
CA VAL A 182 -8.00 5.66 -8.19
C VAL A 182 -8.43 4.22 -8.45
N LYS A 183 -7.56 3.44 -9.10
CA LYS A 183 -7.82 2.04 -9.45
C LYS A 183 -7.30 1.07 -8.39
N ASN A 184 -7.73 -0.18 -8.52
CA ASN A 184 -7.37 -1.33 -7.71
C ASN A 184 -7.58 -1.12 -6.21
N LEU A 185 -8.57 -0.31 -5.82
CA LEU A 185 -8.85 -0.01 -4.42
C LEU A 185 -9.11 -1.29 -3.62
N TYR A 186 -9.86 -2.25 -4.18
CA TYR A 186 -10.16 -3.50 -3.50
C TYR A 186 -8.93 -4.39 -3.32
N HIS A 187 -8.09 -4.56 -4.36
CA HIS A 187 -6.81 -5.26 -4.18
C HIS A 187 -5.89 -4.57 -3.16
N ASN A 188 -5.82 -3.23 -3.18
CA ASN A 188 -5.06 -2.48 -2.17
C ASN A 188 -5.58 -2.75 -0.75
N LEU A 189 -6.90 -2.76 -0.55
CA LEU A 189 -7.52 -3.06 0.74
C LEU A 189 -7.15 -4.46 1.23
N ILE A 190 -7.43 -5.50 0.41
CA ILE A 190 -7.18 -6.89 0.79
C ILE A 190 -5.69 -7.14 1.03
N TYR A 191 -4.83 -6.60 0.18
CA TYR A 191 -3.38 -6.68 0.36
C TYR A 191 -2.94 -6.04 1.69
N MET A 192 -3.45 -4.84 2.00
CA MET A 192 -3.17 -4.17 3.27
C MET A 192 -3.72 -4.94 4.47
N GLN A 193 -4.92 -5.53 4.39
CA GLN A 193 -5.52 -6.32 5.47
C GLN A 193 -4.73 -7.63 5.72
N ARG A 194 -4.26 -8.30 4.66
CA ARG A 194 -3.46 -9.54 4.76
C ARG A 194 -2.09 -9.31 5.38
N TYR A 195 -1.39 -8.29 4.92
CA TYR A 195 0.00 -8.02 5.33
C TYR A 195 0.12 -6.82 6.27
N PHE A 196 -0.98 -6.45 6.93
CA PHE A 196 -0.99 -5.37 7.92
C PHE A 196 0.02 -5.65 9.03
N THR A 197 0.73 -4.61 9.45
CA THR A 197 1.79 -4.73 10.47
C THR A 197 1.26 -5.24 11.82
N ILE A 198 2.17 -5.54 12.73
CA ILE A 198 1.89 -5.81 14.14
C ILE A 198 1.97 -4.53 15.00
N PRO A 199 1.31 -4.49 16.17
CA PRO A 199 1.51 -3.40 17.14
C PRO A 199 2.95 -3.39 17.64
N ILE A 200 3.64 -2.26 17.46
CA ILE A 200 4.99 -2.05 17.97
C ILE A 200 5.19 -0.55 18.24
N GLN A 201 6.08 -0.23 19.17
CA GLN A 201 6.42 1.16 19.48
C GLN A 201 6.97 1.92 18.27
N ASN A 202 6.68 3.21 18.26
CA ASN A 202 7.30 4.15 17.34
C ASN A 202 8.82 4.21 17.54
N CYS A 203 9.49 4.63 16.48
CA CYS A 203 10.92 4.83 16.53
C CYS A 203 11.29 6.02 17.43
N ARG A 204 12.40 5.90 18.16
CA ARG A 204 12.99 6.96 19.01
C ARG A 204 14.24 7.54 18.34
N SER A 205 14.70 8.70 18.79
CA SER A 205 15.96 9.29 18.34
C SER A 205 17.13 8.30 18.53
N LYS A 206 18.00 8.19 17.51
CA LYS A 206 19.16 7.27 17.46
C LYS A 206 18.83 5.78 17.64
N CYS A 207 17.61 5.36 17.33
CA CYS A 207 17.22 3.96 17.38
C CYS A 207 17.88 3.18 16.24
N PRO A 208 18.55 2.03 16.51
CA PRO A 208 19.20 1.22 15.48
C PRO A 208 18.22 0.47 14.57
N HIS A 209 16.91 0.56 14.87
CA HIS A 209 15.78 -0.10 14.22
C HIS A 209 15.80 -1.64 14.28
N LEU A 210 16.94 -2.23 13.93
CA LEU A 210 17.32 -3.63 14.04
C LEU A 210 18.40 -3.78 15.12
N GLU A 211 18.53 -4.98 15.66
CA GLU A 211 19.66 -5.35 16.52
C GLU A 211 20.97 -5.27 15.74
N ASN A 212 21.95 -4.53 16.28
CA ASN A 212 23.25 -4.25 15.64
C ASN A 212 23.15 -3.56 14.26
N GLY A 213 22.00 -2.95 13.94
CA GLY A 213 21.78 -2.23 12.70
C GLY A 213 22.44 -0.85 12.67
N SER A 214 22.70 -0.33 11.47
CA SER A 214 23.10 1.06 11.29
C SER A 214 21.93 2.02 11.57
N ASN A 215 22.24 3.23 12.04
CA ASN A 215 21.26 4.31 12.20
C ASN A 215 20.95 5.04 10.87
N GLU A 216 21.34 4.48 9.71
CA GLU A 216 21.10 5.13 8.43
C GLU A 216 19.61 5.07 8.05
N LYS A 217 19.06 6.25 7.76
CA LYS A 217 17.64 6.44 7.40
C LYS A 217 17.45 6.21 5.88
N CYS A 218 16.55 5.30 5.46
CA CYS A 218 16.08 5.26 4.04
C CYS A 218 15.05 6.39 3.86
N GLU A 219 15.07 7.05 2.71
CA GLU A 219 14.05 8.03 2.29
C GLU A 219 12.63 7.47 2.33
N CYS A 220 12.45 6.14 2.16
CA CYS A 220 11.11 5.54 2.25
C CYS A 220 10.56 5.49 3.68
N THR A 221 11.37 5.73 4.70
CA THR A 221 10.90 5.84 6.09
C THR A 221 10.05 7.09 6.32
N ASP A 222 10.15 8.10 5.46
CA ASP A 222 9.31 9.29 5.52
C ASP A 222 7.84 8.98 5.18
N ASN A 223 7.57 7.87 4.47
CA ASN A 223 6.21 7.39 4.25
C ASN A 223 5.73 6.44 5.36
N ILE A 224 6.26 6.52 6.57
CA ILE A 224 5.82 5.68 7.68
C ILE A 224 5.19 6.58 8.73
N SER A 225 3.88 6.43 8.87
CA SER A 225 3.13 7.21 9.84
C SER A 225 3.57 6.88 11.27
N SER A 226 3.69 7.90 12.11
CA SER A 226 3.98 7.79 13.54
C SER A 226 2.72 7.58 14.39
N ILE A 227 1.54 7.47 13.79
CA ILE A 227 0.29 7.29 14.54
C ILE A 227 0.19 5.90 15.17
N SER A 228 -0.70 5.78 16.17
CA SER A 228 -0.90 4.51 16.89
C SER A 228 -1.45 3.41 15.98
N PHE A 229 -1.25 2.15 16.38
CA PHE A 229 -1.80 1.00 15.65
C PHE A 229 -3.34 1.00 15.61
N LYS A 230 -3.99 1.48 16.68
CA LYS A 230 -5.45 1.62 16.73
C LYS A 230 -5.94 2.63 15.70
N GLU A 231 -5.23 3.74 15.56
CA GLU A 231 -5.56 4.79 14.61
C GLU A 231 -5.30 4.35 13.15
N GLN A 232 -4.22 3.61 12.90
CA GLN A 232 -3.98 2.96 11.60
C GLN A 232 -5.14 2.05 11.18
N LYS A 233 -5.68 1.25 12.11
CA LYS A 233 -6.87 0.42 11.86
C LYS A 233 -8.11 1.25 11.53
N PHE A 234 -8.31 2.38 12.21
CA PHE A 234 -9.41 3.29 11.93
C PHE A 234 -9.39 3.80 10.48
N TYR A 235 -8.23 4.25 9.98
CA TYR A 235 -8.11 4.69 8.58
C TYR A 235 -8.29 3.55 7.57
N LEU A 236 -7.85 2.32 7.90
CA LEU A 236 -8.10 1.15 7.07
C LEU A 236 -9.61 0.83 6.98
N LEU A 237 -10.34 0.95 8.09
CA LEU A 237 -11.80 0.79 8.12
C LEU A 237 -12.52 1.87 7.30
N ASN A 238 -12.02 3.11 7.31
CA ASN A 238 -12.56 4.17 6.46
C ASN A 238 -12.38 3.86 4.96
N LEU A 239 -11.24 3.31 4.58
CA LEU A 239 -11.02 2.83 3.20
C LEU A 239 -11.97 1.70 2.83
N GLU A 240 -12.15 0.72 3.72
CA GLU A 240 -13.10 -0.38 3.52
C GLU A 240 -14.54 0.13 3.34
N ALA A 241 -14.98 1.06 4.19
CA ALA A 241 -16.30 1.69 4.10
C ALA A 241 -16.48 2.43 2.76
N ALA A 242 -15.46 3.20 2.33
CA ALA A 242 -15.51 3.92 1.06
C ALA A 242 -15.59 2.97 -0.14
N ILE A 243 -14.82 1.86 -0.13
CA ILE A 243 -14.87 0.84 -1.18
C ILE A 243 -16.24 0.16 -1.21
N CYS A 244 -16.80 -0.17 -0.05
CA CYS A 244 -18.14 -0.76 0.05
C CYS A 244 -19.22 0.17 -0.52
N PHE A 245 -19.10 1.49 -0.28
CA PHE A 245 -19.99 2.47 -0.91
C PHE A 245 -19.81 2.50 -2.43
N ILE A 246 -18.57 2.58 -2.93
CA ILE A 246 -18.28 2.60 -4.38
C ILE A 246 -18.78 1.33 -5.07
N GLU A 247 -18.68 0.17 -4.42
CA GLU A 247 -19.20 -1.10 -4.93
C GLU A 247 -20.72 -1.05 -5.14
N LYS A 248 -21.44 -0.43 -4.19
CA LYS A 248 -22.91 -0.39 -4.13
C LYS A 248 -23.53 0.86 -4.75
N ILE A 249 -22.73 1.87 -5.10
CA ILE A 249 -23.21 3.16 -5.57
C ILE A 249 -24.17 3.01 -6.76
N ASP A 250 -25.33 3.63 -6.64
CA ASP A 250 -26.40 3.68 -7.62
C ASP A 250 -27.17 5.00 -7.50
N PHE A 251 -28.27 5.13 -8.25
CA PHE A 251 -29.14 6.32 -8.24
C PHE A 251 -29.66 6.68 -6.85
N SER A 252 -30.02 5.69 -6.01
CA SER A 252 -30.64 5.92 -4.71
C SER A 252 -29.70 6.55 -3.68
N LEU A 253 -28.39 6.44 -3.92
CA LEU A 253 -27.34 6.95 -3.06
C LEU A 253 -26.84 8.33 -3.47
N LEU A 254 -27.44 8.93 -4.51
CA LEU A 254 -27.03 10.20 -5.08
C LEU A 254 -28.17 11.21 -5.09
N ASN A 255 -27.85 12.45 -4.71
CA ASN A 255 -28.76 13.57 -4.86
C ASN A 255 -28.66 14.14 -6.29
N VAL A 256 -29.34 13.50 -7.24
CA VAL A 256 -29.31 13.84 -8.67
C VAL A 256 -30.64 13.50 -9.32
N GLU A 257 -31.00 14.24 -10.37
CA GLU A 257 -32.17 13.93 -11.20
C GLU A 257 -31.96 12.65 -12.02
N LEU A 258 -33.03 11.87 -12.21
CA LEU A 258 -32.98 10.60 -12.94
C LEU A 258 -32.47 10.78 -14.38
N GLU A 259 -32.88 11.86 -15.04
CA GLU A 259 -32.46 12.14 -16.42
C GLU A 259 -30.96 12.43 -16.51
N GLU A 260 -30.40 13.22 -15.58
CA GLU A 260 -28.96 13.48 -15.52
C GLU A 260 -28.18 12.19 -15.22
N TYR A 261 -28.69 11.36 -14.30
CA TYR A 261 -28.10 10.07 -13.95
C TYR A 261 -28.00 9.15 -15.18
N CYS A 262 -29.12 8.89 -15.86
CA CYS A 262 -29.17 8.01 -17.03
C CYS A 262 -28.25 8.52 -18.15
N ARG A 263 -28.32 9.81 -18.48
CA ARG A 263 -27.50 10.43 -19.52
C ARG A 263 -26.00 10.32 -19.23
N ASN A 264 -25.60 10.46 -17.97
CA ASN A 264 -24.21 10.32 -17.56
C ASN A 264 -23.71 8.87 -17.58
N LEU A 265 -24.56 7.90 -17.25
CA LEU A 265 -24.23 6.48 -17.36
C LEU A 265 -24.06 6.04 -18.82
N ASP A 266 -25.00 6.39 -19.69
CA ASP A 266 -24.98 6.00 -21.10
C ASP A 266 -23.73 6.53 -21.81
N SER A 267 -23.33 7.77 -21.50
CA SER A 267 -22.10 8.36 -22.03
C SER A 267 -20.80 7.74 -21.50
N ARG A 268 -20.84 6.82 -20.53
CA ARG A 268 -19.65 6.21 -19.91
C ARG A 268 -19.62 4.70 -19.92
N VAL A 269 -20.74 4.05 -20.21
CA VAL A 269 -20.85 2.58 -20.22
C VAL A 269 -19.80 1.95 -21.14
N HIS A 270 -19.47 2.59 -22.26
CA HIS A 270 -18.45 2.13 -23.21
C HIS A 270 -17.01 2.23 -22.69
N ARG A 271 -16.76 2.94 -21.59
CA ARG A 271 -15.43 3.06 -20.95
C ARG A 271 -15.17 1.93 -19.95
N ILE A 272 -16.19 1.12 -19.66
CA ILE A 272 -16.11 -0.02 -18.75
C ILE A 272 -15.47 -1.19 -19.49
N ASP A 273 -14.51 -1.85 -18.85
CA ASP A 273 -13.87 -3.04 -19.39
C ASP A 273 -14.55 -4.30 -18.84
N THR A 274 -15.44 -4.87 -19.64
CA THR A 274 -16.12 -6.15 -19.36
C THR A 274 -15.37 -7.35 -19.93
N SER A 275 -14.38 -7.12 -20.79
CA SER A 275 -13.63 -8.17 -21.51
C SER A 275 -12.46 -8.74 -20.71
N LYS A 276 -11.99 -8.01 -19.71
CA LYS A 276 -10.87 -8.41 -18.84
C LYS A 276 -11.16 -9.74 -18.15
N GLN A 277 -10.31 -10.71 -18.43
CA GLN A 277 -10.26 -12.00 -17.75
C GLN A 277 -9.13 -12.02 -16.71
N PRO A 278 -9.27 -12.79 -15.62
CA PRO A 278 -8.18 -12.98 -14.68
C PRO A 278 -7.00 -13.64 -15.39
N LYS A 279 -5.91 -12.89 -15.59
CA LYS A 279 -4.66 -13.48 -16.07
C LYS A 279 -4.14 -14.37 -14.96
N LYS A 280 -4.18 -15.69 -15.13
CA LYS A 280 -3.34 -16.59 -14.31
C LYS A 280 -1.91 -16.09 -14.49
N ILE A 281 -1.44 -15.29 -13.53
CA ILE A 281 -0.02 -15.05 -13.33
C ILE A 281 0.49 -16.43 -13.00
N SER A 282 0.92 -17.17 -14.03
CA SER A 282 1.46 -18.49 -13.82
C SER A 282 2.58 -18.28 -12.82
N LYS A 283 2.55 -19.03 -11.72
CA LYS A 283 3.68 -19.20 -10.81
C LYS A 283 4.86 -19.89 -11.53
N GLU A 284 4.96 -19.73 -12.86
CA GLU A 284 5.94 -20.22 -13.82
C GLU A 284 6.47 -19.07 -14.70
N ILE A 285 6.34 -17.77 -14.33
CA ILE A 285 7.40 -16.83 -14.73
C ILE A 285 8.68 -17.47 -14.21
N SER A 286 9.52 -17.96 -15.13
CA SER A 286 10.35 -19.12 -14.85
C SER A 286 11.12 -18.91 -13.56
N PHE A 287 11.20 -19.93 -12.72
CA PHE A 287 12.04 -19.92 -11.51
C PHE A 287 13.43 -19.29 -11.79
N ILE A 288 13.92 -19.51 -13.01
CA ILE A 288 15.13 -18.95 -13.60
C ILE A 288 15.01 -17.44 -13.82
N ASP A 289 13.91 -16.88 -14.32
CA ASP A 289 13.71 -15.45 -14.51
C ASP A 289 13.49 -14.71 -13.19
N ARG A 290 12.80 -15.32 -12.22
CA ARG A 290 12.66 -14.79 -10.84
C ARG A 290 13.98 -14.82 -10.08
N ALA A 291 14.73 -15.91 -10.17
CA ALA A 291 16.09 -16.00 -9.64
C ALA A 291 17.07 -15.11 -10.40
N LYS A 292 16.94 -14.92 -11.73
CA LYS A 292 17.78 -14.00 -12.52
C LYS A 292 17.47 -12.55 -12.21
N PHE A 293 16.22 -12.14 -12.02
CA PHE A 293 15.88 -10.77 -11.64
C PHE A 293 16.38 -10.46 -10.22
N LYS A 294 16.14 -11.37 -9.26
CA LYS A 294 16.63 -11.28 -7.88
C LYS A 294 18.16 -11.37 -7.81
N ALA A 295 18.80 -12.30 -8.50
CA ALA A 295 20.26 -12.44 -8.56
C ALA A 295 20.92 -11.32 -9.34
N LYS A 296 20.33 -10.77 -10.41
CA LYS A 296 20.92 -9.63 -11.13
C LYS A 296 20.81 -8.35 -10.29
N SER A 297 19.67 -8.13 -9.64
CA SER A 297 19.44 -7.02 -8.70
C SER A 297 20.34 -7.10 -7.46
N ILE A 298 20.39 -8.27 -6.80
CA ILE A 298 21.19 -8.51 -5.59
C ILE A 298 22.68 -8.68 -5.92
N SER A 299 23.07 -9.30 -7.04
CA SER A 299 24.49 -9.50 -7.41
C SER A 299 25.17 -8.20 -7.81
N TYR A 300 24.54 -7.34 -8.64
CA TYR A 300 25.09 -6.01 -8.92
C TYR A 300 25.28 -5.20 -7.62
N PHE A 301 24.31 -5.33 -6.71
CA PHE A 301 24.32 -4.67 -5.40
C PHE A 301 25.39 -5.23 -4.43
N VAL A 302 25.52 -6.56 -4.31
CA VAL A 302 26.53 -7.21 -3.48
C VAL A 302 27.92 -6.91 -4.03
N GLN A 303 28.09 -6.88 -5.35
CA GLN A 303 29.35 -6.47 -5.99
C GLN A 303 29.69 -5.00 -5.72
N ASP A 304 28.72 -4.08 -5.75
CA ASP A 304 28.94 -2.66 -5.44
C ASP A 304 29.22 -2.42 -3.95
N TYR A 305 28.48 -3.08 -3.05
CA TYR A 305 28.69 -3.01 -1.60
C TYR A 305 30.05 -3.59 -1.20
N ILE A 306 30.44 -4.75 -1.73
CA ILE A 306 31.77 -5.34 -1.50
C ILE A 306 32.86 -4.42 -2.06
N LYS A 307 32.69 -3.85 -3.25
CA LYS A 307 33.63 -2.87 -3.82
C LYS A 307 33.79 -1.61 -2.95
N LYS A 308 32.74 -1.16 -2.26
CA LYS A 308 32.77 0.04 -1.42
C LYS A 308 33.31 -0.22 -0.02
N GLN A 309 33.06 -1.39 0.56
CA GLN A 309 33.49 -1.75 1.91
C GLN A 309 34.87 -2.41 1.99
N PHE A 310 35.33 -3.06 0.91
CA PHE A 310 36.58 -3.85 0.91
C PHE A 310 37.64 -3.40 -0.11
N LYS A 311 37.50 -2.21 -0.71
CA LYS A 311 38.63 -1.56 -1.39
C LYS A 311 39.58 -0.96 -0.33
N LYS A 312 40.69 -1.67 -0.08
CA LYS A 312 41.97 -1.03 0.23
C LYS A 312 42.61 -0.56 -1.07
#